data_AF-A0A397V565-F1
#
_entry.id   AF-A0A397V565-F1
#
_cell.length_a   1.000
_cell.length_b   1.000
_cell.length_c   1.000
_cell.angle_alpha   90.00
_cell.angle_beta   90.00
_cell.angle_gamma   90.00
#
_symmetry.space_group_name_H-M   'P 1'
#
loop_
_entity.id
_entity.type
_entity.pdbx_description
1 polymer ?
#
loop_
_entity_poly.entity_id
_entity_poly.type
_entity_poly.pdbx_seq_one_letter_code
_entity_poly.pdbx_strand_id
1 'polypeptide(L)'
;MIVESLSAQTGVSESVLRLLLSILFAYPISLIYKLTLVRPLKTKWAPFIRNLYVVIAGLSLSYFYNGPYIIHSLITTFVTWLLCYFGSLFRNRTFSAIASLLFNVIYLVTGYYMTATDEYDVSWTMTQCVLCLRMIGFAMDFMDGEKLLKSKPPVNAKENTNENTNENTNEKSIDTKKTSQQTELSTNTRPQKQPISFEKNIQLATLPSLIETIGYSHFFGAFLIGPQFSFHLYRKLITMSLYPDPTNIPPGSYWHALKSFLLGALYLGVQQVGAGYFPQYYLVTAEYANKPFIHKIIIMWWTGKFILSKYLGIWTLSEGACILSGISFNGYDDNGNVEWNGLANVEKWKFEFAPSLSQIIGSFNTNTNLWTKLYIFKRLIFLGNKQLSSIISLIFLALWHGLHAGYYFCFGLEFVDMEVEKRWAKRFESYTKPLYHPQNNFKFLKYLHMFVGWLGQTCALHYAIISFGLLKWDYVIIAYNSVYWIGHTLVFGLLFLDIILPRPKVKKVAETNGIAKVDKEINGVTKLDRVNGYIKNDPKIER
;
A
#
# COMPACT_ATOMS: atom_id res chain seq x y z
N MET A 1 -26.29 -11.96 -23.25
CA MET A 1 -27.69 -11.74 -22.84
C MET A 1 -27.89 -10.58 -21.84
N ILE A 2 -27.77 -10.71 -20.50
CA ILE A 2 -28.08 -9.56 -19.60
C ILE A 2 -27.11 -8.39 -19.77
N VAL A 3 -25.79 -8.65 -19.70
CA VAL A 3 -24.76 -7.60 -19.83
C VAL A 3 -24.81 -6.93 -21.19
N GLU A 4 -24.92 -7.74 -22.24
CA GLU A 4 -25.08 -7.31 -23.63
C GLU A 4 -26.31 -6.41 -23.83
N SER A 5 -27.47 -6.81 -23.28
CA SER A 5 -28.68 -5.99 -23.32
C SER A 5 -28.51 -4.67 -22.58
N LEU A 6 -27.85 -4.67 -21.41
CA LEU A 6 -27.57 -3.44 -20.65
C LEU A 6 -26.57 -2.55 -21.40
N SER A 7 -25.57 -3.14 -22.07
CA SER A 7 -24.59 -2.41 -22.89
C SER A 7 -25.30 -1.70 -24.05
N ALA A 8 -26.17 -2.42 -24.77
CA ALA A 8 -26.96 -1.86 -25.86
C ALA A 8 -27.89 -0.71 -25.41
N GLN A 9 -28.45 -0.79 -24.20
CA GLN A 9 -29.35 0.24 -23.67
C GLN A 9 -28.62 1.46 -23.09
N THR A 10 -27.45 1.27 -22.49
CA THR A 10 -26.72 2.33 -21.76
C THR A 10 -25.60 2.97 -22.58
N GLY A 11 -25.14 2.33 -23.65
CA GLY A 11 -23.95 2.73 -24.41
C GLY A 11 -22.62 2.48 -23.68
N VAL A 12 -22.65 1.92 -22.47
CA VAL A 12 -21.45 1.54 -21.71
C VAL A 12 -20.93 0.20 -22.23
N SER A 13 -19.61 0.08 -22.43
CA SER A 13 -19.01 -1.16 -22.91
C SER A 13 -19.27 -2.33 -21.98
N GLU A 14 -19.42 -3.53 -22.55
CA GLU A 14 -19.66 -4.75 -21.76
C GLU A 14 -18.58 -4.98 -20.69
N SER A 15 -17.32 -4.69 -21.00
CA SER A 15 -16.19 -4.90 -20.08
C SER A 15 -16.29 -3.99 -18.84
N VAL A 16 -16.68 -2.73 -19.02
CA VAL A 16 -16.93 -1.78 -17.93
C VAL A 16 -18.17 -2.18 -17.12
N LEU A 17 -19.24 -2.64 -17.77
CA LEU A 17 -20.42 -3.14 -17.08
C LEU A 17 -20.10 -4.39 -16.25
N ARG A 18 -19.33 -5.35 -16.77
CA ARG A 18 -18.89 -6.53 -16.01
C ARG A 18 -18.04 -6.14 -14.80
N LEU A 19 -17.14 -5.17 -14.95
CA LEU A 19 -16.34 -4.63 -13.85
C LEU A 19 -17.24 -4.06 -12.74
N LEU A 20 -18.16 -3.15 -13.10
CA LEU A 20 -19.06 -2.51 -12.14
C LEU A 20 -19.99 -3.53 -11.47
N LEU A 21 -20.63 -4.40 -12.24
CA LEU A 21 -21.52 -5.44 -11.72
C LEU A 21 -20.78 -6.41 -10.80
N SER A 22 -19.53 -6.76 -11.11
CA SER A 22 -18.73 -7.64 -10.24
C SER A 22 -18.48 -7.01 -8.87
N ILE A 23 -18.18 -5.70 -8.85
CA ILE A 23 -18.00 -4.95 -7.60
C ILE A 23 -19.32 -4.84 -6.84
N LEU A 24 -20.43 -4.59 -7.54
CA LEU A 24 -21.75 -4.50 -6.92
C LEU A 24 -22.22 -5.85 -6.36
N PHE A 25 -22.00 -6.96 -7.07
CA PHE A 25 -22.33 -8.31 -6.60
C PHE A 25 -21.47 -8.75 -5.41
N ALA A 26 -20.28 -8.16 -5.20
CA ALA A 26 -19.51 -8.41 -3.99
C ALA A 26 -20.25 -7.97 -2.71
N TYR A 27 -21.13 -6.96 -2.76
CA TYR A 27 -21.90 -6.50 -1.59
C TYR A 27 -22.89 -7.54 -1.06
N PRO A 28 -23.85 -8.09 -1.85
CA PRO A 28 -24.74 -9.13 -1.37
C PRO A 28 -23.98 -10.41 -0.99
N ILE A 29 -22.90 -10.78 -1.71
CA ILE A 29 -22.04 -11.90 -1.34
C ILE A 29 -21.40 -11.68 0.05
N SER A 30 -20.86 -10.48 0.30
CA SER A 30 -20.31 -10.08 1.59
C SER A 30 -21.37 -10.08 2.70
N LEU A 31 -22.58 -9.61 2.39
CA LEU A 31 -23.69 -9.57 3.33
C LEU A 31 -24.12 -10.98 3.74
N ILE A 32 -24.29 -11.89 2.79
CA ILE A 32 -24.59 -13.30 3.07
C ILE A 32 -23.48 -13.93 3.92
N TYR A 33 -22.21 -13.72 3.56
CA TYR A 33 -21.07 -14.19 4.35
C TYR A 33 -21.12 -13.67 5.79
N LYS A 34 -21.37 -12.36 5.96
CA LYS A 34 -21.46 -11.70 7.26
C LYS A 34 -22.57 -12.30 8.12
N LEU A 35 -23.77 -12.44 7.57
CA LEU A 35 -24.95 -12.90 8.31
C LEU A 35 -24.89 -14.40 8.66
N THR A 36 -24.27 -15.21 7.81
CA THR A 36 -24.32 -16.68 7.95
C THR A 36 -23.06 -17.27 8.60
N LEU A 37 -21.89 -16.66 8.35
CA LEU A 37 -20.59 -17.28 8.62
C LEU A 37 -19.68 -16.46 9.54
N VAL A 38 -19.84 -15.14 9.65
CA VAL A 38 -19.07 -14.30 10.58
C VAL A 38 -19.70 -14.32 11.98
N ARG A 39 -19.66 -15.51 12.57
CA ARG A 39 -20.12 -15.83 13.93
C ARG A 39 -19.40 -17.08 14.42
N PRO A 40 -19.33 -17.36 15.74
CA PRO A 40 -18.80 -18.62 16.25
C PRO A 40 -19.69 -19.76 15.75
N LEU A 41 -19.09 -20.71 15.03
CA LEU A 41 -19.75 -21.93 14.62
C LEU A 41 -19.27 -23.05 15.55
N LYS A 42 -20.20 -23.84 16.11
CA LYS A 42 -19.91 -24.94 17.04
C LYS A 42 -19.37 -26.19 16.31
N THR A 43 -18.40 -26.03 15.42
CA THR A 43 -17.80 -27.13 14.65
C THR A 43 -16.34 -26.87 14.37
N LYS A 44 -15.50 -27.91 14.45
CA LYS A 44 -14.08 -27.84 14.07
C LYS A 44 -13.88 -27.48 12.60
N TRP A 45 -14.89 -27.73 11.76
CA TRP A 45 -14.88 -27.41 10.33
C TRP A 45 -15.18 -25.94 10.03
N ALA A 46 -15.38 -25.10 11.05
CA ALA A 46 -15.79 -23.71 10.85
C ALA A 46 -14.85 -22.92 9.92
N PRO A 47 -13.51 -22.96 10.08
CA PRO A 47 -12.62 -22.24 9.16
C PRO A 47 -12.70 -22.78 7.73
N PHE A 48 -12.84 -24.10 7.57
CA PHE A 48 -12.99 -24.72 6.26
C PHE A 48 -14.29 -24.31 5.57
N ILE A 49 -15.43 -24.28 6.29
CA ILE A 49 -16.73 -23.84 5.75
C ILE A 49 -16.66 -22.38 5.30
N ARG A 50 -16.04 -21.50 6.11
CA ARG A 50 -15.81 -20.10 5.73
C ARG A 50 -14.97 -20.00 4.47
N ASN A 51 -13.84 -20.71 4.42
CA ASN A 51 -12.99 -20.75 3.24
C ASN A 51 -13.74 -21.28 2.00
N LEU A 52 -14.52 -22.35 2.15
CA LEU A 52 -15.27 -22.96 1.05
C LEU A 52 -16.29 -21.99 0.46
N TYR A 53 -16.99 -21.21 1.29
CA TYR A 53 -17.85 -20.13 0.81
C TYR A 53 -17.05 -19.10 0.01
N VAL A 54 -15.90 -18.64 0.54
CA VAL A 54 -15.03 -17.68 -0.17
C VAL A 54 -14.61 -18.25 -1.52
N VAL A 55 -14.21 -19.52 -1.58
CA VAL A 55 -13.81 -20.17 -2.83
C VAL A 55 -14.96 -20.21 -3.83
N ILE A 56 -16.13 -20.70 -3.44
CA ILE A 56 -17.28 -20.84 -4.33
C ILE A 56 -17.74 -19.47 -4.83
N ALA A 57 -17.97 -18.51 -3.92
CA ALA A 57 -18.43 -17.18 -4.28
C ALA A 57 -17.38 -16.40 -5.09
N GLY A 58 -16.11 -16.49 -4.67
CA GLY A 58 -14.98 -15.85 -5.30
C GLY A 58 -14.70 -16.34 -6.72
N LEU A 59 -14.68 -17.67 -6.93
CA LEU A 59 -14.53 -18.25 -8.25
C LEU A 59 -15.73 -17.95 -9.15
N SER A 60 -16.95 -17.98 -8.61
CA SER A 60 -18.16 -17.62 -9.38
C SER A 60 -18.12 -16.18 -9.86
N LEU A 61 -17.72 -15.25 -8.99
CA LEU A 61 -17.61 -13.83 -9.32
C LEU A 61 -16.43 -13.56 -10.28
N SER A 62 -15.30 -14.25 -10.08
CA SER A 62 -14.15 -14.20 -10.99
C SER A 62 -14.48 -14.74 -12.38
N TYR A 63 -15.28 -15.80 -12.46
CA TYR A 63 -15.73 -16.36 -13.74
C TYR A 63 -16.76 -15.46 -14.42
N PHE A 64 -17.66 -14.84 -13.66
CA PHE A 64 -18.59 -13.84 -14.21
C PHE A 64 -17.83 -12.68 -14.87
N TYR A 65 -16.75 -12.19 -14.25
CA TYR A 65 -15.93 -11.12 -14.82
C TYR A 65 -15.08 -11.61 -16.01
N ASN A 66 -14.25 -12.63 -15.81
CA ASN A 66 -13.23 -13.06 -16.77
C ASN A 66 -13.75 -14.01 -17.86
N GLY A 67 -14.89 -14.67 -17.64
CA GLY A 67 -15.32 -15.80 -18.45
C GLY A 67 -14.24 -16.90 -18.49
N PRO A 68 -13.97 -17.52 -19.66
CA PRO A 68 -12.95 -18.56 -19.82
C PRO A 68 -11.53 -18.12 -19.43
N TYR A 69 -11.23 -16.82 -19.49
CA TYR A 69 -9.91 -16.29 -19.14
C TYR A 69 -9.58 -16.38 -17.65
N ILE A 70 -10.52 -16.82 -16.79
CA ILE A 70 -10.24 -17.16 -15.38
C ILE A 70 -9.09 -18.16 -15.25
N ILE A 71 -8.87 -18.98 -16.29
CA ILE A 71 -7.80 -19.97 -16.32
C ILE A 71 -6.43 -19.35 -16.01
N HIS A 72 -6.18 -18.10 -16.43
CA HIS A 72 -4.92 -17.41 -16.15
C HIS A 72 -4.72 -17.18 -14.65
N SER A 73 -5.77 -16.76 -13.93
CA SER A 73 -5.73 -16.56 -12.47
C SER A 73 -5.58 -17.89 -11.72
N LEU A 74 -6.20 -18.97 -12.23
CA LEU A 74 -6.06 -20.30 -11.67
C LEU A 74 -4.65 -20.88 -11.86
N ILE A 75 -4.10 -20.77 -13.07
CA ILE A 75 -2.70 -21.16 -13.38
C ILE A 75 -1.75 -20.41 -12.46
N THR A 76 -1.93 -19.09 -12.32
CA THR A 76 -1.06 -18.24 -11.49
C THR A 76 -1.04 -18.70 -10.04
N THR A 77 -2.23 -18.96 -9.47
CA THR A 77 -2.38 -19.45 -8.10
C THR A 77 -1.75 -20.83 -7.93
N PHE A 78 -2.05 -21.75 -8.86
CA PHE A 78 -1.59 -23.14 -8.80
C PHE A 78 -0.07 -23.26 -8.95
N VAL A 79 0.51 -22.59 -9.94
CA VAL A 79 1.96 -22.62 -10.19
C VAL A 79 2.71 -21.98 -9.02
N THR A 80 2.26 -20.84 -8.50
CA THR A 80 2.89 -20.23 -7.31
C THR A 80 2.83 -21.18 -6.11
N TRP A 81 1.69 -21.82 -5.86
CA TRP A 81 1.55 -22.80 -4.78
C TRP A 81 2.49 -23.99 -4.97
N LEU A 82 2.60 -24.50 -6.21
CA LEU A 82 3.48 -25.61 -6.56
C LEU A 82 4.96 -25.24 -6.38
N LEU A 83 5.37 -24.02 -6.74
CA LEU A 83 6.72 -23.51 -6.47
C LEU A 83 7.02 -23.46 -4.97
N CYS A 84 6.05 -23.03 -4.14
CA CYS A 84 6.18 -23.08 -2.68
C CYS A 84 6.24 -24.52 -2.14
N TYR A 85 5.45 -25.44 -2.70
CA TYR A 85 5.47 -26.85 -2.35
C TYR A 85 6.85 -27.47 -2.63
N PHE A 86 7.40 -27.26 -3.83
CA PHE A 86 8.75 -27.72 -4.17
C PHE A 86 9.82 -27.05 -3.33
N GLY A 87 9.70 -25.74 -3.05
CA GLY A 87 10.61 -25.06 -2.12
C GLY A 87 10.60 -25.68 -0.72
N SER A 88 9.45 -26.15 -0.25
CA SER A 88 9.34 -26.91 1.00
C SER A 88 9.99 -28.29 0.90
N LEU A 89 9.76 -29.01 -0.22
CA LEU A 89 10.30 -30.35 -0.47
C LEU A 89 11.84 -30.35 -0.51
N PHE A 90 12.42 -29.38 -1.21
CA PHE A 90 13.87 -29.21 -1.36
C PHE A 90 14.53 -28.42 -0.21
N ARG A 91 13.76 -28.03 0.82
CA ARG A 91 14.22 -27.19 1.94
C ARG A 91 14.89 -25.88 1.49
N ASN A 92 14.44 -25.33 0.36
CA ASN A 92 14.95 -24.08 -0.20
C ASN A 92 13.77 -23.15 -0.50
N ARG A 93 13.29 -22.45 0.54
CA ARG A 93 12.15 -21.53 0.39
C ARG A 93 12.55 -20.22 -0.30
N THR A 94 13.82 -19.85 -0.28
CA THR A 94 14.33 -18.69 -1.04
C THR A 94 14.21 -18.91 -2.54
N PHE A 95 14.53 -20.10 -3.04
CA PHE A 95 14.30 -20.47 -4.43
C PHE A 95 12.82 -20.30 -4.81
N SER A 96 11.90 -20.77 -3.97
CA SER A 96 10.46 -20.59 -4.19
C SER A 96 10.06 -19.13 -4.33
N ALA A 97 10.53 -18.25 -3.44
CA ALA A 97 10.21 -16.82 -3.51
C ALA A 97 10.73 -16.16 -4.80
N ILE A 98 11.96 -16.48 -5.21
CA ILE A 98 12.56 -15.93 -6.43
C ILE A 98 11.83 -16.47 -7.68
N ALA A 99 11.60 -17.78 -7.74
CA ALA A 99 10.89 -18.41 -8.86
C ALA A 99 9.45 -17.86 -8.98
N SER A 100 8.75 -17.69 -7.86
CA SER A 100 7.41 -17.08 -7.84
C SER A 100 7.43 -15.61 -8.27
N LEU A 101 8.43 -14.82 -7.87
CA LEU A 101 8.62 -13.45 -8.35
C LEU A 101 8.76 -13.41 -9.88
N LEU A 102 9.70 -14.20 -10.43
CA LEU A 102 9.95 -14.24 -11.86
C LEU A 102 8.72 -14.72 -12.63
N PHE A 103 8.11 -15.82 -12.21
CA PHE A 103 6.93 -16.37 -12.85
C PHE A 103 5.78 -15.35 -12.89
N ASN A 104 5.41 -14.76 -11.74
CA ASN A 104 4.26 -13.86 -11.68
C ASN A 104 4.49 -12.58 -12.49
N VAL A 105 5.70 -12.00 -12.47
CA VAL A 105 6.04 -10.82 -13.28
C VAL A 105 6.07 -11.15 -14.76
N ILE A 106 6.77 -12.22 -15.17
CA ILE A 106 6.85 -12.63 -16.59
C ILE A 106 5.47 -12.95 -17.14
N TYR A 107 4.65 -13.66 -16.38
CA TYR A 107 3.30 -14.05 -16.81
C TYR A 107 2.39 -12.82 -16.95
N LEU A 108 2.43 -11.87 -16.01
CA LEU A 108 1.70 -10.60 -16.12
C LEU A 108 2.15 -9.78 -17.33
N VAL A 109 3.46 -9.62 -17.51
CA VAL A 109 4.05 -8.86 -18.63
C VAL A 109 3.70 -9.51 -19.98
N THR A 110 3.75 -10.84 -20.06
CA THR A 110 3.33 -11.58 -21.25
C THR A 110 1.84 -11.36 -21.52
N GLY A 111 1.01 -11.39 -20.47
CA GLY A 111 -0.41 -11.03 -20.57
C GLY A 111 -0.61 -9.65 -21.17
N TYR A 112 0.10 -8.63 -20.64
CA TYR A 112 0.07 -7.29 -21.21
C TYR A 112 0.52 -7.25 -22.66
N TYR A 113 1.61 -7.92 -23.02
CA TYR A 113 2.09 -7.95 -24.41
C TYR A 113 1.06 -8.57 -25.36
N MET A 114 0.38 -9.64 -24.93
CA MET A 114 -0.61 -10.35 -25.74
C MET A 114 -1.97 -9.63 -25.84
N THR A 115 -2.32 -8.82 -24.84
CA THR A 115 -3.60 -8.10 -24.78
C THR A 115 -3.46 -6.59 -24.93
N ALA A 116 -2.26 -6.09 -25.23
CA ALA A 116 -2.03 -4.66 -25.36
C ALA A 116 -2.83 -4.12 -26.55
N THR A 117 -3.62 -3.09 -26.28
CA THR A 117 -4.30 -2.31 -27.31
C THR A 117 -3.88 -0.85 -27.20
N ASP A 118 -4.50 -0.04 -28.04
CA ASP A 118 -4.17 1.38 -28.17
C ASP A 118 -4.80 2.25 -27.07
N GLU A 119 -5.76 1.70 -26.33
CA GLU A 119 -6.52 2.39 -25.29
C GLU A 119 -6.46 1.62 -23.95
N TYR A 120 -6.96 2.23 -22.88
CA TYR A 120 -7.06 1.55 -21.59
C TYR A 120 -8.13 0.45 -21.65
N ASP A 121 -7.68 -0.81 -21.71
CA ASP A 121 -8.57 -1.95 -21.79
C ASP A 121 -8.87 -2.60 -20.44
N VAL A 122 -10.15 -2.90 -20.25
CA VAL A 122 -10.64 -3.72 -19.15
C VAL A 122 -10.63 -5.18 -19.61
N SER A 123 -9.55 -5.90 -19.31
CA SER A 123 -9.37 -7.31 -19.67
C SER A 123 -9.00 -8.18 -18.47
N TRP A 124 -8.82 -9.48 -18.70
CA TRP A 124 -8.46 -10.45 -17.66
C TRP A 124 -7.16 -10.09 -16.91
N THR A 125 -6.29 -9.31 -17.56
CA THR A 125 -5.04 -8.81 -16.96
C THR A 125 -5.29 -7.91 -15.75
N MET A 126 -6.49 -7.33 -15.59
CA MET A 126 -6.87 -6.57 -14.40
C MET A 126 -6.86 -7.44 -13.14
N THR A 127 -7.47 -8.63 -13.20
CA THR A 127 -7.41 -9.58 -12.08
C THR A 127 -6.01 -10.13 -11.87
N GLN A 128 -5.30 -10.38 -12.97
CA GLN A 128 -3.91 -10.87 -12.95
C GLN A 128 -2.96 -9.86 -12.27
N CYS A 129 -3.16 -8.57 -12.49
CA CYS A 129 -2.36 -7.49 -11.91
C CYS A 129 -2.43 -7.52 -10.37
N VAL A 130 -3.63 -7.69 -9.80
CA VAL A 130 -3.85 -7.85 -8.36
C VAL A 130 -3.24 -9.16 -7.85
N LEU A 131 -3.47 -10.25 -8.59
CA LEU A 131 -3.03 -11.59 -8.19
C LEU A 131 -1.50 -11.73 -8.20
N CYS A 132 -0.82 -11.09 -9.17
CA CYS A 132 0.64 -11.07 -9.28
C CYS A 132 1.28 -10.62 -7.96
N LEU A 133 0.91 -9.44 -7.44
CA LEU A 133 1.44 -8.94 -6.16
C LEU A 133 1.08 -9.87 -5.00
N ARG A 134 -0.16 -10.36 -4.98
CA ARG A 134 -0.69 -11.23 -3.92
C ARG A 134 0.11 -12.53 -3.82
N MET A 135 0.41 -13.16 -4.94
CA MET A 135 1.13 -14.43 -5.04
C MET A 135 2.62 -14.28 -4.78
N ILE A 136 3.23 -13.17 -5.21
CA ILE A 136 4.61 -12.82 -4.84
C ILE A 136 4.72 -12.63 -3.33
N GLY A 137 3.80 -11.86 -2.73
CA GLY A 137 3.75 -11.64 -1.29
C GLY A 137 3.60 -12.95 -0.50
N PHE A 138 2.67 -13.81 -0.92
CA PHE A 138 2.46 -15.13 -0.33
C PHE A 138 3.74 -15.99 -0.32
N ALA A 139 4.46 -16.07 -1.44
CA ALA A 139 5.70 -16.84 -1.53
C ALA A 139 6.82 -16.26 -0.66
N MET A 140 6.93 -14.93 -0.58
CA MET A 140 7.89 -14.25 0.29
C MET A 140 7.56 -14.42 1.78
N ASP A 141 6.28 -14.39 2.16
CA ASP A 141 5.85 -14.67 3.53
C ASP A 141 6.16 -16.12 3.94
N PHE A 142 6.00 -17.07 3.02
CA PHE A 142 6.38 -18.47 3.22
C PHE A 142 7.89 -18.69 3.37
N MET A 143 8.69 -17.97 2.58
CA MET A 143 10.15 -17.92 2.74
C MET A 143 10.54 -17.37 4.13
N ASP A 144 9.98 -16.23 4.53
CA ASP A 144 10.31 -15.61 5.82
C ASP A 144 9.89 -16.49 7.02
N GLY A 145 8.87 -17.34 6.86
CA GLY A 145 8.41 -18.29 7.86
C GLY A 145 9.41 -19.39 8.20
N GLU A 146 10.45 -19.60 7.38
CA GLU A 146 11.51 -20.57 7.68
C GLU A 146 12.26 -20.22 8.98
N LYS A 147 12.44 -18.92 9.26
CA LYS A 147 13.14 -18.45 10.46
C LYS A 147 12.40 -18.84 11.75
N LEU A 148 11.07 -18.87 11.71
CA LEU A 148 10.22 -19.28 12.84
C LEU A 148 10.36 -20.76 13.18
N LEU A 149 10.68 -21.60 12.19
CA LEU A 149 10.94 -23.02 12.40
C LEU A 149 12.33 -23.26 12.99
N LYS A 150 13.32 -22.47 12.59
CA LYS A 150 14.70 -22.55 13.10
C LYS A 150 14.85 -22.02 14.53
N SER A 151 13.97 -21.13 14.97
CA SER A 151 14.03 -20.50 16.31
C SER A 151 13.33 -21.28 17.43
N LYS A 152 12.65 -22.40 17.14
CA LYS A 152 12.08 -23.28 18.19
C LYS A 152 13.16 -24.29 18.63
N PRO A 153 13.52 -24.36 19.93
CA PRO A 153 14.44 -25.39 20.40
C PRO A 153 13.81 -26.78 20.21
N PRO A 154 14.62 -27.83 20.01
CA PRO A 154 14.11 -29.19 19.85
C PRO A 154 13.35 -29.61 21.12
N VAL A 155 12.11 -30.07 20.93
CA VAL A 155 11.31 -30.75 21.95
C VAL A 155 11.98 -32.09 22.22
N ASN A 156 12.99 -32.10 23.08
CA ASN A 156 13.59 -33.26 23.74
C ASN A 156 14.63 -32.76 24.76
N ALA A 157 14.16 -32.08 25.80
CA ALA A 157 14.87 -31.97 27.06
C ALA A 157 13.94 -32.53 28.13
N LYS A 158 14.39 -33.66 28.70
CA LYS A 158 13.65 -34.57 29.56
C LYS A 158 13.00 -33.87 30.75
N GLU A 159 11.77 -34.27 31.04
CA GLU A 159 11.18 -34.21 32.38
C GLU A 159 12.14 -34.84 33.38
N ASN A 160 12.51 -34.09 34.41
CA ASN A 160 12.83 -34.65 35.71
C ASN A 160 11.98 -33.88 36.72
N THR A 161 10.95 -34.57 37.17
CA THR A 161 10.21 -34.34 38.39
C THR A 161 11.16 -34.15 39.58
N ASN A 162 10.82 -33.21 40.45
CA ASN A 162 10.93 -33.38 41.89
C ASN A 162 9.93 -32.44 42.57
N GLU A 163 8.93 -33.07 43.19
CA GLU A 163 8.01 -32.49 44.14
C GLU A 163 8.77 -32.01 45.39
N ASN A 164 8.35 -30.89 45.98
CA ASN A 164 7.96 -30.88 47.40
C ASN A 164 7.35 -29.53 47.86
N THR A 165 6.23 -29.70 48.58
CA THR A 165 5.70 -28.94 49.73
C THR A 165 5.12 -27.52 49.57
N ASN A 166 3.79 -27.46 49.70
CA ASN A 166 2.93 -26.58 50.50
C ASN A 166 3.52 -25.30 51.11
N GLU A 167 2.86 -24.15 50.91
CA GLU A 167 2.07 -23.45 51.95
C GLU A 167 1.39 -22.17 51.43
N ASN A 168 0.34 -21.78 52.13
CA ASN A 168 -0.65 -20.74 51.81
C ASN A 168 -0.17 -19.29 52.03
N THR A 169 -0.99 -18.38 51.47
CA THR A 169 -1.21 -16.96 51.84
C THR A 169 -0.16 -15.89 51.46
N ASN A 170 -0.51 -15.02 50.51
CA ASN A 170 -0.99 -13.65 50.79
C ASN A 170 -1.00 -12.78 49.53
N GLU A 171 -2.01 -11.90 49.47
CA GLU A 171 -2.15 -10.80 48.52
C GLU A 171 -0.87 -9.97 48.37
N LYS A 172 -0.53 -9.59 47.13
CA LYS A 172 -0.08 -8.23 46.80
C LYS A 172 0.01 -8.01 45.29
N SER A 173 -0.72 -6.99 44.86
CA SER A 173 -0.60 -6.26 43.60
C SER A 173 0.85 -5.84 43.31
N ILE A 174 1.37 -6.15 42.12
CA ILE A 174 2.58 -5.50 41.59
C ILE A 174 2.45 -5.22 40.08
N ASP A 175 2.28 -3.92 39.83
CA ASP A 175 2.76 -3.08 38.74
C ASP A 175 3.58 -3.68 37.60
N THR A 176 3.12 -3.38 36.39
CA THR A 176 3.84 -3.58 35.14
C THR A 176 4.80 -2.42 34.92
N LYS A 177 6.10 -2.64 35.14
CA LYS A 177 7.16 -1.67 34.84
C LYS A 177 7.31 -1.48 33.33
N LYS A 178 6.93 -0.27 32.89
CA LYS A 178 7.34 0.37 31.64
C LYS A 178 8.87 0.33 31.48
N THR A 179 9.34 -0.06 30.31
CA THR A 179 10.65 0.39 29.81
C THR A 179 10.41 1.23 28.56
N SER A 180 10.47 2.54 28.76
CA SER A 180 10.54 3.57 27.74
C SER A 180 11.99 3.95 27.54
N GLN A 181 12.46 4.02 26.29
CA GLN A 181 13.21 5.17 25.75
C GLN A 181 13.66 4.89 24.31
N GLN A 182 13.06 5.61 23.36
CA GLN A 182 13.76 6.17 22.21
C GLN A 182 13.09 7.50 21.90
N THR A 183 13.81 8.57 22.23
CA THR A 183 13.39 9.97 22.07
C THR A 183 13.81 10.42 20.68
N GLU A 184 12.90 10.38 19.71
CA GLU A 184 13.02 11.16 18.47
C GLU A 184 12.12 12.39 18.56
N LEU A 185 12.71 13.53 18.21
CA LEU A 185 12.14 14.87 18.30
C LEU A 185 10.82 14.95 17.51
N SER A 186 9.72 15.06 18.24
CA SER A 186 8.34 15.09 17.76
C SER A 186 8.04 16.32 16.89
N THR A 187 7.83 16.11 15.60
CA THR A 187 6.71 16.78 14.93
C THR A 187 5.43 16.12 15.42
N ASN A 188 4.41 16.91 15.83
CA ASN A 188 3.11 16.46 16.36
C ASN A 188 2.23 15.72 15.33
N THR A 189 2.81 14.79 14.57
CA THR A 189 2.09 13.89 13.68
C THR A 189 2.06 12.53 14.35
N ARG A 190 0.89 12.17 14.87
CA ARG A 190 0.58 10.82 15.39
C ARG A 190 1.18 9.77 14.45
N PRO A 191 1.92 8.76 14.94
CA PRO A 191 2.36 7.67 14.08
C PRO A 191 1.13 7.04 13.44
N GLN A 192 1.05 7.07 12.10
CA GLN A 192 -0.08 6.49 11.39
C GLN A 192 -0.23 5.03 11.79
N LYS A 193 -1.40 4.69 12.32
CA LYS A 193 -1.81 3.29 12.51
C LYS A 193 -1.75 2.63 11.14
N GLN A 194 -0.76 1.75 10.94
CA GLN A 194 -0.61 1.04 9.67
C GLN A 194 -1.88 0.24 9.41
N PRO A 195 -2.35 0.15 8.15
CA PRO A 195 -3.48 -0.71 7.83
C PRO A 195 -3.14 -2.15 8.20
N ILE A 196 -4.13 -2.89 8.72
CA ILE A 196 -3.96 -4.29 9.15
C ILE A 196 -3.66 -5.25 7.99
N SER A 197 -3.73 -4.79 6.74
CA SER A 197 -3.37 -5.54 5.52
C SER A 197 -2.01 -6.23 5.61
N PHE A 198 -1.02 -5.59 6.24
CA PHE A 198 0.32 -6.14 6.45
C PHE A 198 0.85 -5.85 7.87
N GLU A 199 0.41 -6.64 8.86
CA GLU A 199 0.93 -6.61 10.22
C GLU A 199 2.43 -7.02 10.28
N LYS A 200 3.07 -6.87 11.45
CA LYS A 200 4.49 -7.23 11.61
C LYS A 200 4.77 -8.74 11.50
N ASN A 201 3.77 -9.59 11.79
CA ASN A 201 3.91 -11.04 11.96
C ASN A 201 3.17 -11.83 10.86
N ILE A 202 3.40 -11.47 9.60
CA ILE A 202 2.71 -12.05 8.44
C ILE A 202 3.34 -13.35 7.91
N GLN A 203 4.48 -13.77 8.46
CA GLN A 203 5.25 -14.90 7.96
C GLN A 203 4.46 -16.23 8.05
N LEU A 204 4.59 -17.07 7.02
CA LEU A 204 3.90 -18.36 6.95
C LEU A 204 4.86 -19.51 7.30
N ALA A 205 4.74 -20.02 8.52
CA ALA A 205 5.58 -21.14 8.99
C ALA A 205 5.39 -22.42 8.15
N THR A 206 4.14 -22.72 7.79
CA THR A 206 3.75 -23.87 6.97
C THR A 206 3.03 -23.41 5.71
N LEU A 207 3.17 -24.19 4.63
CA LEU A 207 2.47 -23.93 3.38
C LEU A 207 0.97 -24.17 3.58
N PRO A 208 0.10 -23.16 3.38
CA PRO A 208 -1.34 -23.34 3.40
C PRO A 208 -1.81 -24.36 2.36
N SER A 209 -2.96 -24.99 2.61
CA SER A 209 -3.56 -25.88 1.62
C SER A 209 -3.89 -25.13 0.33
N LEU A 210 -3.93 -25.84 -0.80
CA LEU A 210 -4.25 -25.23 -2.09
C LEU A 210 -5.66 -24.59 -2.06
N ILE A 211 -6.64 -25.24 -1.45
CA ILE A 211 -8.02 -24.71 -1.36
C ILE A 211 -8.10 -23.42 -0.52
N GLU A 212 -7.29 -23.29 0.52
CA GLU A 212 -7.19 -22.05 1.31
C GLU A 212 -6.49 -20.94 0.54
N THR A 213 -5.48 -21.31 -0.27
CA THR A 213 -4.77 -20.40 -1.15
C THR A 213 -5.65 -19.88 -2.28
N ILE A 214 -6.53 -20.72 -2.83
CA ILE A 214 -7.54 -20.31 -3.82
C ILE A 214 -8.53 -19.32 -3.20
N GLY A 215 -9.01 -19.59 -1.98
CA GLY A 215 -9.91 -18.69 -1.25
C GLY A 215 -9.29 -17.31 -1.00
N TYR A 216 -8.01 -17.28 -0.59
CA TYR A 216 -7.25 -16.04 -0.48
C TYR A 216 -7.10 -15.31 -1.82
N SER A 217 -6.71 -16.04 -2.87
CA SER A 217 -6.45 -15.50 -4.20
C SER A 217 -7.69 -14.87 -4.83
N HIS A 218 -8.84 -15.51 -4.63
CA HIS A 218 -10.13 -15.11 -5.23
C HIS A 218 -11.09 -14.53 -4.20
N PHE A 219 -10.60 -13.93 -3.11
CA PHE A 219 -11.47 -13.30 -2.13
C PHE A 219 -12.42 -12.29 -2.80
N PHE A 220 -13.73 -12.54 -2.72
CA PHE A 220 -14.76 -11.87 -3.52
C PHE A 220 -14.77 -10.33 -3.39
N GLY A 221 -14.33 -9.78 -2.27
CA GLY A 221 -14.26 -8.33 -2.06
C GLY A 221 -13.05 -7.64 -2.68
N ALA A 222 -12.04 -8.39 -3.13
CA ALA A 222 -10.74 -7.83 -3.48
C ALA A 222 -9.97 -8.57 -4.59
N PHE A 223 -10.57 -9.51 -5.30
CA PHE A 223 -9.88 -10.25 -6.39
C PHE A 223 -9.65 -9.39 -7.64
N LEU A 224 -10.49 -8.37 -7.86
CA LEU A 224 -10.55 -7.65 -9.14
C LEU A 224 -9.64 -6.42 -9.21
N ILE A 225 -9.81 -5.48 -8.29
CA ILE A 225 -9.05 -4.20 -8.25
C ILE A 225 -8.32 -3.98 -6.91
N GLY A 226 -8.12 -5.05 -6.16
CA GLY A 226 -7.67 -4.99 -4.77
C GLY A 226 -8.82 -4.62 -3.83
N PRO A 227 -8.53 -4.25 -2.57
CA PRO A 227 -7.22 -3.94 -1.99
C PRO A 227 -6.25 -5.12 -1.85
N GLN A 228 -4.96 -4.82 -1.69
CA GLN A 228 -3.92 -5.81 -1.36
C GLN A 228 -3.90 -6.11 0.14
N PHE A 229 -3.67 -7.37 0.51
CA PHE A 229 -3.51 -7.79 1.90
C PHE A 229 -2.78 -9.13 2.00
N SER A 230 -2.16 -9.39 3.15
CA SER A 230 -1.44 -10.62 3.45
C SER A 230 -2.36 -11.84 3.59
N PHE A 231 -1.83 -13.02 3.30
CA PHE A 231 -2.50 -14.27 3.59
C PHE A 231 -2.80 -14.42 5.09
N HIS A 232 -1.93 -13.88 5.95
CA HIS A 232 -2.13 -13.85 7.39
C HIS A 232 -3.46 -13.20 7.79
N LEU A 233 -3.79 -12.03 7.22
CA LEU A 233 -5.07 -11.35 7.47
C LEU A 233 -6.26 -12.19 6.98
N TYR A 234 -6.14 -12.81 5.80
CA TYR A 234 -7.16 -13.74 5.29
C TYR A 234 -7.43 -14.88 6.26
N ARG A 235 -6.36 -15.50 6.78
CA ARG A 235 -6.47 -16.60 7.75
C ARG A 235 -7.16 -16.13 9.03
N LYS A 236 -6.82 -14.94 9.56
CA LYS A 236 -7.48 -14.36 10.74
C LYS A 236 -9.00 -14.17 10.55
N LEU A 237 -9.45 -13.84 9.33
CA LEU A 237 -10.88 -13.76 9.03
C LEU A 237 -11.55 -15.13 9.13
N ILE A 238 -11.03 -16.15 8.44
CA ILE A 238 -11.68 -17.47 8.38
C ILE A 238 -11.57 -18.24 9.71
N THR A 239 -10.54 -17.97 10.53
CA THR A 239 -10.40 -18.53 11.89
C THR A 239 -11.12 -17.69 12.95
N MET A 240 -11.68 -16.53 12.59
CA MET A 240 -12.27 -15.54 13.50
C MET A 240 -11.31 -14.93 14.52
N SER A 241 -9.99 -15.13 14.38
CA SER A 241 -8.97 -14.52 15.26
C SER A 241 -8.63 -13.07 14.87
N LEU A 242 -9.36 -12.49 13.91
CA LEU A 242 -9.30 -11.07 13.59
C LEU A 242 -9.97 -10.20 14.66
N TYR A 243 -11.00 -10.72 15.31
CA TYR A 243 -11.81 -9.98 16.27
C TYR A 243 -11.30 -10.21 17.70
N PRO A 244 -11.39 -9.20 18.60
CA PRO A 244 -11.03 -9.38 20.01
C PRO A 244 -11.88 -10.46 20.68
N ASP A 245 -13.18 -10.49 20.35
CA ASP A 245 -14.13 -11.51 20.78
C ASP A 245 -14.83 -12.07 19.53
N PRO A 246 -14.58 -13.35 19.17
CA PRO A 246 -15.25 -14.01 18.06
C PRO A 246 -16.77 -14.11 18.21
N THR A 247 -17.30 -14.01 19.44
CA THR A 247 -18.73 -14.10 19.76
C THR A 247 -19.44 -12.76 19.65
N ASN A 248 -18.71 -11.66 19.83
CA ASN A 248 -19.24 -10.31 19.77
C ASN A 248 -18.48 -9.49 18.73
N ILE A 249 -18.95 -9.56 17.49
CA ILE A 249 -18.31 -8.85 16.38
C ILE A 249 -18.55 -7.35 16.52
N PRO A 250 -17.50 -6.51 16.46
CA PRO A 250 -17.65 -5.07 16.59
C PRO A 250 -18.74 -4.48 15.68
N PRO A 251 -19.57 -3.56 16.17
CA PRO A 251 -20.68 -3.00 15.40
C PRO A 251 -20.19 -2.01 14.32
N GLY A 252 -21.13 -1.51 13.52
CA GLY A 252 -20.91 -0.38 12.61
C GLY A 252 -20.43 -0.74 11.19
N SER A 253 -20.09 -2.00 10.90
CA SER A 253 -19.68 -2.43 9.55
C SER A 253 -20.70 -2.06 8.46
N TYR A 254 -22.00 -2.25 8.71
CA TYR A 254 -23.06 -1.88 7.76
C TYR A 254 -23.05 -0.39 7.39
N TRP A 255 -22.95 0.49 8.39
CA TRP A 255 -22.91 1.93 8.18
C TRP A 255 -21.64 2.35 7.43
N HIS A 256 -20.49 1.80 7.80
CA HIS A 256 -19.22 2.09 7.12
C HIS A 256 -19.24 1.61 5.66
N ALA A 257 -19.81 0.44 5.40
CA ALA A 257 -19.97 -0.07 4.05
C ALA A 257 -20.92 0.79 3.21
N LEU A 258 -22.04 1.24 3.78
CA LEU A 258 -22.97 2.15 3.11
C LEU A 258 -22.30 3.50 2.81
N LYS A 259 -21.54 4.05 3.77
CA LYS A 259 -20.76 5.27 3.57
C LYS A 259 -19.76 5.12 2.43
N SER A 260 -19.02 4.00 2.38
CA SER A 260 -18.10 3.70 1.28
C SER A 260 -18.84 3.52 -0.06
N PHE A 261 -20.00 2.87 -0.06
CA PHE A 261 -20.84 2.76 -1.25
C PHE A 261 -21.25 4.14 -1.79
N LEU A 262 -21.85 4.98 -0.94
CA LEU A 262 -22.33 6.31 -1.32
C LEU A 262 -21.19 7.22 -1.76
N LEU A 263 -20.06 7.20 -1.04
CA LEU A 263 -18.90 8.00 -1.39
C LEU A 263 -18.23 7.53 -2.69
N GLY A 264 -18.11 6.22 -2.89
CA GLY A 264 -17.60 5.64 -4.14
C GLY A 264 -18.48 5.99 -5.34
N ALA A 265 -19.81 5.89 -5.19
CA ALA A 265 -20.77 6.30 -6.20
C ALA A 265 -20.70 7.81 -6.50
N LEU A 266 -20.54 8.66 -5.47
CA LEU A 266 -20.34 10.09 -5.64
C LEU A 266 -19.07 10.39 -6.43
N TYR A 267 -17.94 9.76 -6.10
CA TYR A 267 -16.69 9.93 -6.84
C TYR A 267 -16.81 9.54 -8.31
N LEU A 268 -17.47 8.41 -8.60
CA LEU A 268 -17.71 7.99 -9.99
C LEU A 268 -18.68 8.93 -10.72
N GLY A 269 -19.73 9.42 -10.06
CA GLY A 269 -20.63 10.41 -10.64
C GLY A 269 -19.93 11.73 -10.97
N VAL A 270 -19.13 12.26 -10.03
CA VAL A 270 -18.30 13.46 -10.25
C VAL A 270 -17.29 13.22 -11.37
N GLN A 271 -16.66 12.05 -11.41
CA GLN A 271 -15.74 11.70 -12.48
C GLN A 271 -16.43 11.61 -13.84
N GLN A 272 -17.62 11.02 -13.94
CA GLN A 272 -18.35 10.91 -15.20
C GLN A 272 -18.70 12.30 -15.76
N VAL A 273 -19.18 13.21 -14.90
CA VAL A 273 -19.47 14.60 -15.29
C VAL A 273 -18.18 15.32 -15.68
N GLY A 274 -17.14 15.23 -14.85
CA GLY A 274 -15.86 15.88 -15.09
C GLY A 274 -15.16 15.41 -16.36
N ALA A 275 -15.16 14.11 -16.64
CA ALA A 275 -14.59 13.53 -17.86
C ALA A 275 -15.36 13.95 -19.13
N GLY A 276 -16.65 14.30 -19.02
CA GLY A 276 -17.42 14.88 -20.12
C GLY A 276 -16.96 16.29 -20.50
N TYR A 277 -16.55 17.11 -19.53
CA TYR A 277 -16.02 18.45 -19.76
C TYR A 277 -14.52 18.48 -20.06
N PHE A 278 -13.77 17.54 -19.49
CA PHE A 278 -12.32 17.45 -19.59
C PHE A 278 -11.89 16.06 -20.09
N PRO A 279 -12.27 15.66 -21.33
CA PRO A 279 -11.91 14.35 -21.84
C PRO A 279 -10.41 14.28 -22.09
N GLN A 280 -9.78 13.17 -21.67
CA GLN A 280 -8.32 13.04 -21.70
C GLN A 280 -7.71 13.20 -23.10
N TYR A 281 -8.38 12.69 -24.14
CA TYR A 281 -7.91 12.79 -25.52
C TYR A 281 -8.09 14.17 -26.13
N TYR A 282 -8.77 15.10 -25.45
CA TYR A 282 -8.78 16.49 -25.87
C TYR A 282 -7.39 17.11 -25.87
N LEU A 283 -6.53 16.68 -24.93
CA LEU A 283 -5.16 17.19 -24.78
C LEU A 283 -4.27 16.91 -25.99
N VAL A 284 -4.67 16.01 -26.89
CA VAL A 284 -3.93 15.67 -28.10
C VAL A 284 -4.53 16.27 -29.38
N THR A 285 -5.54 17.13 -29.25
CA THR A 285 -6.21 17.76 -30.40
C THR A 285 -5.55 19.07 -30.81
N ALA A 286 -5.69 19.42 -32.11
CA ALA A 286 -5.27 20.72 -32.62
C ALA A 286 -6.05 21.88 -31.97
N GLU A 287 -7.33 21.66 -31.64
CA GLU A 287 -8.16 22.66 -30.97
C GLU A 287 -7.60 23.03 -29.59
N TYR A 288 -7.20 22.03 -28.80
CA TYR A 288 -6.53 22.26 -27.52
C TYR A 288 -5.19 22.98 -27.70
N ALA A 289 -4.37 22.56 -28.68
CA ALA A 289 -3.07 23.16 -28.94
C ALA A 289 -3.14 24.67 -29.23
N ASN A 290 -4.21 25.10 -29.93
CA ASN A 290 -4.49 26.48 -30.31
C ASN A 290 -5.04 27.36 -29.17
N LYS A 291 -5.35 26.79 -27.99
CA LYS A 291 -5.83 27.60 -26.86
C LYS A 291 -4.74 28.48 -26.25
N PRO A 292 -5.10 29.60 -25.61
CA PRO A 292 -4.17 30.39 -24.81
C PRO A 292 -3.49 29.54 -23.74
N PHE A 293 -2.22 29.84 -23.44
CA PHE A 293 -1.39 29.02 -22.55
C PHE A 293 -2.04 28.74 -21.18
N ILE A 294 -2.58 29.75 -20.52
CA ILE A 294 -3.23 29.58 -19.20
C ILE A 294 -4.44 28.64 -19.28
N HIS A 295 -5.22 28.70 -20.36
CA HIS A 295 -6.35 27.79 -20.56
C HIS A 295 -5.86 26.35 -20.73
N LYS A 296 -4.75 26.14 -21.45
CA LYS A 296 -4.14 24.82 -21.61
C LYS A 296 -3.75 24.21 -20.26
N ILE A 297 -3.13 25.00 -19.38
CA ILE A 297 -2.75 24.55 -18.04
C ILE A 297 -3.97 24.21 -17.18
N ILE A 298 -5.00 25.05 -17.16
CA ILE A 298 -6.23 24.82 -16.38
C ILE A 298 -6.94 23.54 -16.85
N ILE A 299 -7.08 23.36 -18.17
CA ILE A 299 -7.72 22.17 -18.76
C ILE A 299 -6.91 20.92 -18.43
N MET A 300 -5.58 20.96 -18.55
CA MET A 300 -4.71 19.82 -18.22
C MET A 300 -4.81 19.46 -16.73
N TRP A 301 -4.84 20.45 -15.84
CA TRP A 301 -4.98 20.22 -14.40
C TRP A 301 -6.30 19.50 -14.06
N TRP A 302 -7.41 19.95 -14.61
CA TRP A 302 -8.72 19.31 -14.42
C TRP A 302 -8.79 17.91 -15.06
N THR A 303 -8.19 17.75 -16.25
CA THR A 303 -8.09 16.45 -16.92
C THR A 303 -7.37 15.44 -16.02
N GLY A 304 -6.22 15.81 -15.45
CA GLY A 304 -5.49 14.97 -14.51
C GLY A 304 -6.30 14.60 -13.27
N LYS A 305 -7.03 15.57 -12.68
CA LYS A 305 -7.93 15.32 -11.54
C LYS A 305 -8.99 14.27 -11.86
N PHE A 306 -9.62 14.32 -13.02
CA PHE A 306 -10.71 13.40 -13.38
C PHE A 306 -10.20 12.03 -13.86
N ILE A 307 -8.99 11.96 -14.45
CA ILE A 307 -8.29 10.69 -14.67
C ILE A 307 -8.10 9.96 -13.34
N LEU A 308 -7.73 10.68 -12.28
CA LEU A 308 -7.43 10.08 -10.98
C LEU A 308 -8.69 9.72 -10.17
N SER A 309 -9.73 10.56 -10.26
CA SER A 309 -10.99 10.40 -9.51
C SER A 309 -11.69 9.06 -9.77
N LYS A 310 -11.55 8.46 -10.98
CA LYS A 310 -12.14 7.15 -11.30
C LYS A 310 -11.60 6.05 -10.39
N TYR A 311 -10.30 6.08 -10.09
CA TYR A 311 -9.65 5.11 -9.20
C TYR A 311 -10.11 5.28 -7.75
N LEU A 312 -10.28 6.53 -7.30
CA LEU A 312 -10.78 6.83 -5.96
C LEU A 312 -12.19 6.26 -5.76
N GLY A 313 -13.08 6.47 -6.74
CA GLY A 313 -14.45 5.96 -6.70
C GLY A 313 -14.51 4.45 -6.69
N ILE A 314 -13.85 3.80 -7.65
CA ILE A 314 -13.94 2.34 -7.81
C ILE A 314 -13.28 1.59 -6.65
N TRP A 315 -12.14 2.06 -6.12
CA TRP A 315 -11.53 1.46 -4.93
C TRP A 315 -12.37 1.67 -3.68
N THR A 316 -13.03 2.82 -3.53
CA THR A 316 -13.91 3.09 -2.40
C THR A 316 -15.16 2.20 -2.44
N LEU A 317 -15.70 1.89 -3.62
CA LEU A 317 -16.77 0.90 -3.78
C LEU A 317 -16.28 -0.51 -3.37
N SER A 318 -15.12 -0.96 -3.85
CA SER A 318 -14.59 -2.28 -3.47
C SER A 318 -14.32 -2.39 -1.96
N GLU A 319 -13.86 -1.30 -1.33
CA GLU A 319 -13.66 -1.21 0.11
C GLU A 319 -14.95 -1.48 0.89
N GLY A 320 -16.10 -1.00 0.41
CA GLY A 320 -17.41 -1.25 1.05
C GLY A 320 -17.76 -2.75 1.12
N ALA A 321 -17.50 -3.51 0.05
CA ALA A 321 -17.69 -4.96 0.05
C ALA A 321 -16.75 -5.66 1.05
N CYS A 322 -15.48 -5.24 1.13
CA CYS A 322 -14.53 -5.72 2.14
C CYS A 322 -15.00 -5.40 3.56
N ILE A 323 -15.52 -4.20 3.82
CA ILE A 323 -16.07 -3.82 5.13
C ILE A 323 -17.23 -4.75 5.52
N LEU A 324 -18.19 -4.99 4.61
CA LEU A 324 -19.31 -5.89 4.88
C LEU A 324 -18.85 -7.31 5.21
N SER A 325 -17.85 -7.83 4.50
CA SER A 325 -17.34 -9.18 4.74
C SER A 325 -16.73 -9.35 6.14
N GLY A 326 -16.38 -8.24 6.81
CA GLY A 326 -15.76 -8.22 8.12
C GLY A 326 -14.23 -8.22 8.11
N ILE A 327 -13.57 -8.33 6.95
CA ILE A 327 -12.09 -8.39 6.85
C ILE A 327 -11.42 -7.04 7.16
N SER A 328 -12.13 -5.92 6.96
CA SER A 328 -11.56 -4.57 7.12
C SER A 328 -11.52 -4.05 8.56
N PHE A 329 -11.79 -4.89 9.56
CA PHE A 329 -11.69 -4.47 10.97
C PHE A 329 -10.25 -4.10 11.32
N ASN A 330 -10.03 -2.91 11.86
CA ASN A 330 -8.71 -2.36 12.16
C ASN A 330 -8.52 -2.04 13.65
N GLY A 331 -9.34 -2.61 14.54
CA GLY A 331 -9.31 -2.27 15.96
C GLY A 331 -10.11 -1.02 16.31
N TYR A 332 -9.61 -0.24 17.28
CA TYR A 332 -10.29 0.94 17.81
C TYR A 332 -9.40 2.18 17.68
N ASP A 333 -10.01 3.35 17.57
CA ASP A 333 -9.32 4.65 17.64
C ASP A 333 -9.01 5.05 19.11
N ASP A 334 -8.37 6.20 19.31
CA ASP A 334 -8.02 6.69 20.66
C ASP A 334 -9.26 7.00 21.52
N ASN A 335 -10.42 7.18 20.89
CA ASN A 335 -11.69 7.45 21.56
C ASN A 335 -12.48 6.15 21.83
N GLY A 336 -11.94 4.99 21.46
CA GLY A 336 -12.61 3.70 21.59
C GLY A 336 -13.64 3.40 20.50
N ASN A 337 -13.71 4.19 19.42
CA ASN A 337 -14.59 3.91 18.29
C ASN A 337 -14.01 2.81 17.40
N VAL A 338 -14.88 1.94 16.90
CA VAL A 338 -14.52 0.85 15.98
C VAL A 338 -14.05 1.41 14.64
N GLU A 339 -12.90 0.95 14.16
CA GLU A 339 -12.37 1.31 12.85
C GLU A 339 -12.55 0.17 11.82
N TRP A 340 -13.15 0.52 10.67
CA TRP A 340 -13.39 -0.39 9.53
C TRP A 340 -12.54 -0.04 8.29
N ASN A 341 -11.43 0.68 8.49
CA ASN A 341 -10.54 1.15 7.42
C ASN A 341 -9.34 0.23 7.16
N GLY A 342 -9.37 -1.02 7.63
CA GLY A 342 -8.21 -1.93 7.62
C GLY A 342 -7.67 -2.27 6.24
N LEU A 343 -8.53 -2.19 5.22
CA LEU A 343 -8.18 -2.36 3.81
C LEU A 343 -8.45 -1.11 2.96
N ALA A 344 -8.50 0.07 3.58
CA ALA A 344 -8.68 1.32 2.84
C ALA A 344 -7.50 1.55 1.88
N ASN A 345 -7.78 1.65 0.58
CA ASN A 345 -6.76 1.98 -0.42
C ASN A 345 -6.51 3.49 -0.52
N VAL A 346 -7.45 4.31 -0.04
CA VAL A 346 -7.33 5.76 -0.06
C VAL A 346 -7.79 6.35 1.26
N GLU A 347 -6.96 7.19 1.87
CA GLU A 347 -7.35 8.09 2.96
C GLU A 347 -7.96 9.37 2.37
N LYS A 348 -9.22 9.29 1.91
CA LYS A 348 -9.90 10.29 1.05
C LYS A 348 -9.66 11.75 1.45
N TRP A 349 -9.95 12.12 2.71
CA TRP A 349 -9.75 13.49 3.20
C TRP A 349 -8.29 13.93 3.18
N LYS A 350 -7.37 13.04 3.57
CA LYS A 350 -5.94 13.35 3.56
C LYS A 350 -5.44 13.51 2.12
N PHE A 351 -5.93 12.67 1.21
CA PHE A 351 -5.57 12.72 -0.20
C PHE A 351 -6.03 14.03 -0.88
N GLU A 352 -7.30 14.41 -0.70
CA GLU A 352 -7.89 15.59 -1.35
C GLU A 352 -7.26 16.91 -0.91
N PHE A 353 -6.77 16.99 0.33
CA PHE A 353 -6.28 18.22 0.95
C PHE A 353 -4.81 18.14 1.38
N ALA A 354 -4.04 17.17 0.87
CA ALA A 354 -2.63 17.00 1.22
C ALA A 354 -1.79 18.20 0.76
N PRO A 355 -1.06 18.89 1.66
CA PRO A 355 -0.16 19.98 1.28
C PRO A 355 1.25 19.50 0.89
N SER A 356 1.49 18.18 0.82
CA SER A 356 2.78 17.58 0.46
C SER A 356 2.59 16.27 -0.32
N LEU A 357 3.46 15.98 -1.30
CA LEU A 357 3.49 14.74 -2.08
C LEU A 357 3.71 13.52 -1.18
N SER A 358 4.55 13.66 -0.15
CA SER A 358 4.72 12.62 0.86
C SER A 358 3.39 12.22 1.53
N GLN A 359 2.46 13.18 1.70
CA GLN A 359 1.12 12.90 2.22
C GLN A 359 0.20 12.32 1.15
N ILE A 360 0.30 12.78 -0.10
CA ILE A 360 -0.43 12.22 -1.25
C ILE A 360 -0.08 10.74 -1.43
N ILE A 361 1.20 10.40 -1.58
CA ILE A 361 1.66 9.01 -1.77
C ILE A 361 1.27 8.13 -0.58
N GLY A 362 1.40 8.65 0.65
CA GLY A 362 0.98 7.90 1.84
C GLY A 362 -0.53 7.63 1.92
N SER A 363 -1.35 8.46 1.28
CA SER A 363 -2.82 8.39 1.32
C SER A 363 -3.47 7.82 0.06
N PHE A 364 -2.68 7.54 -0.99
CA PHE A 364 -3.12 6.99 -2.25
C PHE A 364 -2.59 5.57 -2.44
N ASN A 365 -3.44 4.66 -2.90
CA ASN A 365 -3.11 3.26 -3.12
C ASN A 365 -2.33 2.63 -1.94
N THR A 366 -2.77 2.92 -0.71
CA THR A 366 -2.00 2.70 0.53
C THR A 366 -1.55 1.26 0.71
N ASN A 367 -2.40 0.28 0.39
CA ASN A 367 -2.05 -1.14 0.55
C ASN A 367 -0.98 -1.59 -0.47
N THR A 368 -1.04 -1.10 -1.70
CA THR A 368 -0.01 -1.39 -2.71
C THR A 368 1.31 -0.70 -2.35
N ASN A 369 1.26 0.54 -1.87
CA ASN A 369 2.45 1.24 -1.37
C ASN A 369 3.10 0.51 -0.18
N LEU A 370 2.29 -0.01 0.75
CA LEU A 370 2.78 -0.83 1.86
C LEU A 370 3.37 -2.16 1.35
N TRP A 371 2.70 -2.81 0.41
CA TRP A 371 3.20 -4.02 -0.25
C TRP A 371 4.57 -3.76 -0.89
N THR A 372 4.70 -2.75 -1.76
CA THR A 372 5.96 -2.42 -2.44
C THR A 372 7.06 -2.07 -1.46
N LYS A 373 6.72 -1.35 -0.38
CA LYS A 373 7.66 -1.03 0.69
C LYS A 373 8.22 -2.28 1.36
N LEU A 374 7.37 -3.28 1.65
CA LEU A 374 7.74 -4.49 2.38
C LEU A 374 8.44 -5.52 1.48
N TYR A 375 7.91 -5.78 0.29
CA TYR A 375 8.35 -6.87 -0.56
C TYR A 375 9.42 -6.47 -1.58
N ILE A 376 9.53 -5.18 -1.95
CA ILE A 376 10.54 -4.70 -2.90
C ILE A 376 11.54 -3.79 -2.19
N PHE A 377 11.11 -2.59 -1.80
CA PHE A 377 12.01 -1.54 -1.31
C PHE A 377 12.90 -1.98 -0.14
N LYS A 378 12.31 -2.53 0.93
CA LYS A 378 13.08 -2.97 2.10
C LYS A 378 13.96 -4.18 1.82
N ARG A 379 13.58 -5.04 0.86
CA ARG A 379 14.38 -6.23 0.50
C ARG A 379 15.60 -5.85 -0.32
N LEU A 380 15.58 -4.71 -1.01
CA LEU A 380 16.72 -4.13 -1.73
C LEU A 380 17.76 -3.46 -0.81
N ILE A 381 17.70 -3.67 0.51
CA ILE A 381 18.65 -3.09 1.48
C ILE A 381 20.11 -3.52 1.22
N PHE A 382 20.31 -4.69 0.59
CA PHE A 382 21.64 -5.19 0.22
C PHE A 382 22.38 -4.27 -0.78
N LEU A 383 21.67 -3.39 -1.49
CA LEU A 383 22.27 -2.43 -2.40
C LEU A 383 22.99 -1.27 -1.68
N GLY A 384 22.76 -1.10 -0.37
CA GLY A 384 23.38 -0.03 0.42
C GLY A 384 22.96 1.40 0.03
N ASN A 385 22.05 1.57 -0.93
CA ASN A 385 21.62 2.87 -1.43
C ASN A 385 20.08 2.99 -1.46
N LYS A 386 19.55 3.85 -0.59
CA LYS A 386 18.11 4.12 -0.47
C LYS A 386 17.48 4.68 -1.76
N GLN A 387 18.19 5.53 -2.50
CA GLN A 387 17.68 6.07 -3.76
C GLN A 387 17.58 4.98 -4.81
N LEU A 388 18.57 4.09 -4.89
CA LEU A 388 18.53 2.97 -5.82
C LEU A 388 17.38 2.00 -5.49
N SER A 389 17.16 1.70 -4.20
CA SER A 389 15.99 0.92 -3.76
C SER A 389 14.67 1.60 -4.17
N SER A 390 14.60 2.94 -4.10
CA SER A 390 13.41 3.72 -4.50
C SER A 390 13.18 3.66 -6.01
N ILE A 391 14.22 3.89 -6.82
CA ILE A 391 14.15 3.86 -8.28
C ILE A 391 13.70 2.48 -8.76
N ILE A 392 14.31 1.40 -8.25
CA ILE A 392 13.92 0.03 -8.63
C ILE A 392 12.48 -0.27 -8.22
N SER A 393 12.03 0.23 -7.06
CA SER A 393 10.63 0.06 -6.61
C SER A 393 9.63 0.76 -7.53
N LEU A 394 9.96 1.96 -8.01
CA LEU A 394 9.12 2.72 -8.94
C LEU A 394 9.14 2.13 -10.36
N ILE A 395 10.29 1.62 -10.82
CA ILE A 395 10.38 0.87 -12.08
C ILE A 395 9.53 -0.41 -11.98
N PHE A 396 9.59 -1.12 -10.86
CA PHE A 396 8.74 -2.28 -10.62
C PHE A 396 7.25 -1.91 -10.69
N LEU A 397 6.83 -0.79 -10.07
CA LEU A 397 5.45 -0.32 -10.14
C LEU A 397 5.04 0.08 -11.55
N ALA A 398 5.91 0.75 -12.31
CA ALA A 398 5.66 1.08 -13.71
C ALA A 398 5.44 -0.18 -14.56
N LEU A 399 6.33 -1.17 -14.45
CA LEU A 399 6.22 -2.45 -15.14
C LEU A 399 4.98 -3.24 -14.72
N TRP A 400 4.64 -3.20 -13.42
CA TRP A 400 3.45 -3.84 -12.87
C TRP A 400 2.15 -3.24 -13.43
N HIS A 401 2.14 -1.95 -13.75
CA HIS A 401 1.01 -1.31 -14.42
C HIS A 401 0.95 -1.63 -15.92
N GLY A 402 2.09 -1.79 -16.59
CA GLY A 402 2.15 -2.29 -17.96
C GLY A 402 3.40 -1.87 -18.74
N LEU A 403 3.35 -2.07 -20.05
CA LEU A 403 4.48 -1.83 -20.96
C LEU A 403 4.47 -0.46 -21.64
N HIS A 404 3.37 0.30 -21.51
CA HIS A 404 3.24 1.61 -22.14
C HIS A 404 4.17 2.65 -21.51
N ALA A 405 4.78 3.49 -22.35
CA ALA A 405 5.73 4.54 -21.93
C ALA A 405 5.16 5.50 -20.88
N GLY A 406 3.86 5.80 -20.96
CA GLY A 406 3.16 6.68 -20.03
C GLY A 406 3.29 6.28 -18.57
N TYR A 407 3.33 4.98 -18.26
CA TYR A 407 3.55 4.51 -16.89
C TYR A 407 4.94 4.90 -16.38
N TYR A 408 5.98 4.68 -17.18
CA TYR A 408 7.36 4.99 -16.80
C TYR A 408 7.58 6.49 -16.64
N PHE A 409 6.94 7.32 -17.48
CA PHE A 409 6.97 8.78 -17.32
C PHE A 409 6.29 9.24 -16.04
N CYS A 410 5.12 8.70 -15.72
CA CYS A 410 4.40 9.04 -14.50
C CYS A 410 5.22 8.71 -13.24
N PHE A 411 5.73 7.49 -13.12
CA PHE A 411 6.54 7.07 -11.97
C PHE A 411 7.93 7.71 -11.95
N GLY A 412 8.48 8.04 -13.12
CA GLY A 412 9.71 8.83 -13.23
C GLY A 412 9.51 10.24 -12.66
N LEU A 413 8.42 10.92 -13.04
CA LEU A 413 8.06 12.22 -12.46
C LEU A 413 7.82 12.11 -10.95
N GLU A 414 7.11 11.08 -10.48
CA GLU A 414 6.91 10.85 -9.05
C GLU A 414 8.26 10.83 -8.29
N PHE A 415 9.27 10.14 -8.82
CA PHE A 415 10.60 10.11 -8.21
C PHE A 415 11.23 11.50 -8.12
N VAL A 416 11.25 12.23 -9.23
CA VAL A 416 11.90 13.54 -9.33
C VAL A 416 11.17 14.56 -8.46
N ASP A 417 9.84 14.57 -8.50
CA ASP A 417 8.97 15.43 -7.68
C ASP A 417 9.20 15.19 -6.18
N MET A 418 9.30 13.93 -5.76
CA MET A 418 9.58 13.57 -4.37
C MET A 418 10.97 14.01 -3.90
N GLU A 419 11.99 13.90 -4.76
CA GLU A 419 13.33 14.38 -4.43
C GLU A 419 13.38 15.92 -4.38
N VAL A 420 12.64 16.62 -5.25
CA VAL A 420 12.45 18.08 -5.17
C VAL A 420 11.78 18.45 -3.86
N GLU A 421 10.61 17.90 -3.54
CA GLU A 421 9.89 18.19 -2.30
C GLU A 421 10.81 18.02 -1.09
N LYS A 422 11.50 16.90 -0.99
CA LYS A 422 12.38 16.60 0.15
C LYS A 422 13.51 17.61 0.32
N ARG A 423 14.16 18.03 -0.78
CA ARG A 423 15.27 19.01 -0.75
C ARG A 423 14.76 20.39 -0.37
N TRP A 424 13.67 20.82 -0.99
CA TRP A 424 13.11 22.15 -0.80
C TRP A 424 12.38 22.30 0.54
N ALA A 425 11.71 21.26 1.03
CA ALA A 425 11.15 21.23 2.38
C ALA A 425 12.25 21.40 3.43
N LYS A 426 13.39 20.73 3.27
CA LYS A 426 14.55 20.90 4.16
C LYS A 426 15.15 22.30 4.05
N ARG A 427 15.23 22.87 2.84
CA ARG A 427 15.74 24.22 2.60
C ARG A 427 14.89 25.29 3.27
N PHE A 428 13.58 25.14 3.23
CA PHE A 428 12.63 26.08 3.83
C PHE A 428 12.25 25.75 5.28
N GLU A 429 12.78 24.67 5.88
CA GLU A 429 12.37 24.18 7.20
C GLU A 429 12.44 25.28 8.29
N SER A 430 13.48 26.12 8.26
CA SER A 430 13.65 27.21 9.24
C SER A 430 12.55 28.27 9.18
N TYR A 431 11.89 28.43 8.03
CA TYR A 431 10.80 29.38 7.83
C TYR A 431 9.43 28.72 8.03
N THR A 432 9.29 27.46 7.62
CA THR A 432 8.00 26.75 7.67
C THR A 432 7.72 26.18 9.05
N LYS A 433 8.71 25.62 9.74
CA LYS A 433 8.52 24.97 11.06
C LYS A 433 7.94 25.90 12.14
N PRO A 434 8.35 27.18 12.27
CA PRO A 434 7.71 28.12 13.19
C PRO A 434 6.22 28.34 12.93
N LEU A 435 5.77 28.22 11.66
CA LEU A 435 4.36 28.43 11.31
C LEU A 435 3.42 27.41 11.97
N TYR A 436 3.94 26.22 12.28
CA TYR A 436 3.20 25.10 12.85
C TYR A 436 3.34 24.98 14.36
N HIS A 437 4.06 25.88 15.02
CA HIS A 437 4.16 25.87 16.48
C HIS A 437 2.80 26.16 17.12
N PRO A 438 2.35 25.44 18.17
CA PRO A 438 1.03 25.64 18.77
C PRO A 438 0.77 27.07 19.27
N GLN A 439 1.85 27.78 19.66
CA GLN A 439 1.82 29.15 20.17
C GLN A 439 1.97 30.21 19.07
N ASN A 440 2.02 29.82 17.79
CA ASN A 440 2.16 30.77 16.69
C ASN A 440 0.83 31.51 16.42
N ASN A 441 0.84 32.83 16.58
CA ASN A 441 -0.33 33.68 16.33
C ASN A 441 -0.58 33.94 14.83
N PHE A 442 0.39 33.71 13.95
CA PHE A 442 0.25 33.94 12.50
C PHE A 442 -0.47 32.79 11.77
N LYS A 443 -1.72 32.52 12.15
CA LYS A 443 -2.55 31.46 11.55
C LYS A 443 -2.74 31.64 10.04
N PHE A 444 -2.86 32.88 9.56
CA PHE A 444 -2.98 33.18 8.13
C PHE A 444 -1.81 32.62 7.32
N LEU A 445 -0.56 32.84 7.76
CA LEU A 445 0.64 32.34 7.06
C LEU A 445 0.70 30.81 7.04
N LYS A 446 0.26 30.15 8.12
CA LYS A 446 0.13 28.68 8.14
C LYS A 446 -0.86 28.19 7.09
N TYR A 447 -2.06 28.78 7.02
CA TYR A 447 -3.07 28.38 6.04
C TYR A 447 -2.66 28.72 4.61
N LEU A 448 -2.00 29.86 4.40
CA LEU A 448 -1.43 30.22 3.10
C LEU A 448 -0.37 29.20 2.66
N HIS A 449 0.55 28.82 3.54
CA HIS A 449 1.55 27.78 3.26
C HIS A 449 0.88 26.43 2.95
N MET A 450 -0.17 26.05 3.69
CA MET A 450 -0.94 24.83 3.40
C MET A 450 -1.63 24.88 2.04
N PHE A 451 -2.25 26.02 1.69
CA PHE A 451 -2.91 26.20 0.40
C PHE A 451 -1.93 26.18 -0.77
N VAL A 452 -0.81 26.89 -0.66
CA VAL A 452 0.26 26.90 -1.67
C VAL A 452 0.86 25.50 -1.84
N GLY A 453 1.11 24.79 -0.73
CA GLY A 453 1.55 23.39 -0.78
C GLY A 453 0.54 22.50 -1.48
N TRP A 454 -0.74 22.59 -1.10
CA TRP A 454 -1.81 21.81 -1.72
C TRP A 454 -1.94 22.08 -3.23
N LEU A 455 -1.94 23.35 -3.64
CA LEU A 455 -2.02 23.72 -5.04
C LEU A 455 -0.79 23.22 -5.81
N GLY A 456 0.42 23.40 -5.26
CA GLY A 456 1.66 22.95 -5.88
C GLY A 456 1.69 21.43 -6.09
N GLN A 457 1.31 20.65 -5.08
CA GLN A 457 1.38 19.19 -5.17
C GLN A 457 0.24 18.57 -5.98
N THR A 458 -0.95 19.18 -5.99
CA THR A 458 -2.00 18.76 -6.92
C THR A 458 -1.62 19.08 -8.37
N CYS A 459 -0.96 20.20 -8.63
CA CYS A 459 -0.38 20.48 -9.94
C CYS A 459 0.65 19.42 -10.36
N ALA A 460 1.60 19.06 -9.50
CA ALA A 460 2.58 18.01 -9.79
C ALA A 460 1.90 16.66 -10.07
N LEU A 461 1.00 16.22 -9.18
CA LEU A 461 0.28 14.95 -9.33
C LEU A 461 -0.58 14.91 -10.60
N HIS A 462 -1.40 15.92 -10.84
CA HIS A 462 -2.30 15.96 -12.00
C HIS A 462 -1.54 16.14 -13.31
N TYR A 463 -0.37 16.78 -13.30
CA TYR A 463 0.49 16.86 -14.47
C TYR A 463 1.16 15.50 -14.77
N ALA A 464 1.67 14.80 -13.75
CA ALA A 464 2.30 13.50 -13.90
C ALA A 464 1.31 12.44 -14.41
N ILE A 465 0.08 12.42 -13.87
CA ILE A 465 -0.94 11.43 -14.22
C ILE A 465 -1.46 11.55 -15.66
N ILE A 466 -1.21 12.68 -16.36
CA ILE A 466 -1.56 12.80 -17.79
C ILE A 466 -0.87 11.71 -18.59
N SER A 467 0.42 11.47 -18.33
CA SER A 467 1.17 10.42 -19.02
C SER A 467 0.61 9.02 -18.73
N PHE A 468 0.21 8.78 -17.49
CA PHE A 468 -0.47 7.55 -17.07
C PHE A 468 -1.80 7.35 -17.78
N GLY A 469 -2.58 8.42 -18.00
CA GLY A 469 -3.88 8.37 -18.66
C GLY A 469 -3.79 8.18 -20.18
N LEU A 470 -2.79 8.79 -20.83
CA LEU A 470 -2.61 8.73 -22.29
C LEU A 470 -1.88 7.48 -22.78
N LEU A 471 -1.12 6.81 -21.92
CA LEU A 471 -0.37 5.56 -22.17
C LEU A 471 0.73 5.66 -23.24
N LYS A 472 0.38 5.98 -24.50
CA LYS A 472 1.28 5.97 -25.65
C LYS A 472 2.23 7.16 -25.68
N TRP A 473 3.46 6.90 -26.12
CA TRP A 473 4.49 7.92 -26.25
C TRP A 473 4.08 9.11 -27.14
N ASP A 474 3.47 8.83 -28.30
CA ASP A 474 3.09 9.87 -29.26
C ASP A 474 2.05 10.83 -28.66
N TYR A 475 1.05 10.30 -27.95
CA TYR A 475 0.04 11.10 -27.25
C TYR A 475 0.64 11.90 -26.10
N VAL A 476 1.54 11.29 -25.33
CA VAL A 476 2.24 11.95 -24.23
C VAL A 476 3.06 13.14 -24.73
N ILE A 477 3.80 12.99 -25.83
CA ILE A 477 4.57 14.08 -26.42
C ILE A 477 3.66 15.21 -26.89
N ILE A 478 2.59 14.91 -27.62
CA ILE A 478 1.67 15.95 -28.14
C ILE A 478 1.10 16.77 -26.98
N ALA A 479 0.61 16.09 -25.94
CA ALA A 479 0.04 16.75 -24.77
C ALA A 479 1.08 17.62 -24.05
N TYR A 480 2.29 17.13 -23.79
CA TYR A 480 3.31 17.92 -23.07
C TYR A 480 3.98 19.01 -23.92
N ASN A 481 4.13 18.82 -25.24
CA ASN A 481 4.57 19.87 -26.16
C ASN A 481 3.61 21.06 -26.15
N SER A 482 2.30 20.81 -26.08
CA SER A 482 1.28 21.88 -26.08
C SER A 482 1.43 22.86 -24.90
N VAL A 483 2.05 22.41 -23.80
CA VAL A 483 2.32 23.18 -22.57
C VAL A 483 3.82 23.38 -22.32
N TYR A 484 4.65 23.19 -23.36
CA TYR A 484 6.10 23.41 -23.33
C TYR A 484 6.82 22.66 -22.19
N TRP A 485 6.35 21.45 -21.87
CA TRP A 485 6.95 20.61 -20.82
C TRP A 485 7.08 21.31 -19.46
N ILE A 486 6.21 22.28 -19.15
CA ILE A 486 6.33 23.17 -17.99
C ILE A 486 6.58 22.44 -16.66
N GLY A 487 5.89 21.33 -16.40
CA GLY A 487 6.09 20.54 -15.18
C GLY A 487 7.49 19.95 -15.09
N HIS A 488 7.99 19.35 -16.17
CA HIS A 488 9.35 18.83 -16.24
C HIS A 488 10.38 19.95 -16.06
N THR A 489 10.23 21.05 -16.81
CA THR A 489 11.13 22.21 -16.74
C THR A 489 11.18 22.80 -15.34
N LEU A 490 10.04 22.92 -14.66
CA LEU A 490 9.95 23.44 -13.29
C LEU A 490 10.66 22.50 -12.30
N VAL A 491 10.39 21.21 -12.36
CA VAL A 491 10.92 20.23 -11.39
C VAL A 491 12.43 20.05 -11.57
N PHE A 492 12.92 19.88 -12.79
CA PHE A 492 14.36 19.82 -13.05
C PHE A 492 15.06 21.16 -12.78
N GLY A 493 14.41 22.28 -13.08
CA GLY A 493 14.90 23.61 -12.73
C GLY A 493 15.06 23.78 -11.21
N LEU A 494 14.09 23.32 -10.42
CA LEU A 494 14.15 23.34 -8.95
C LEU A 494 15.27 22.42 -8.42
N LEU A 495 15.51 21.26 -9.03
CA LEU A 495 16.67 20.42 -8.66
C LEU A 495 18.00 21.12 -8.98
N PHE A 496 18.12 21.72 -10.16
CA PHE A 496 19.33 22.42 -10.57
C PHE A 496 19.62 23.64 -9.67
N LEU A 497 18.58 24.42 -9.35
CA LEU A 497 18.68 25.53 -8.42
C LEU A 497 19.10 25.06 -7.02
N ASP A 498 18.59 23.94 -6.52
CA ASP A 498 19.02 23.40 -5.22
C ASP A 498 20.52 23.02 -5.21
N ILE A 499 21.07 22.55 -6.34
CA ILE A 499 22.50 22.23 -6.49
C ILE A 499 23.37 23.49 -6.43
N ILE A 500 22.94 24.59 -7.05
CA ILE A 500 23.68 25.86 -7.09
C ILE A 500 23.55 26.64 -5.79
N LEU A 501 22.36 26.65 -5.19
CA LEU A 501 22.08 27.48 -4.03
C LEU A 501 22.85 26.99 -2.79
N PRO A 502 23.46 27.90 -2.01
CA PRO A 502 24.21 27.55 -0.81
C PRO A 502 23.39 26.66 0.12
N ARG A 503 24.01 25.62 0.67
CA ARG A 503 23.31 24.73 1.61
C ARG A 503 22.84 25.55 2.82
N PRO A 504 21.61 25.33 3.31
CA PRO A 504 21.11 26.04 4.49
C PRO A 504 22.09 25.86 5.64
N LYS A 505 22.49 26.96 6.29
CA LYS A 505 23.28 26.89 7.53
C LYS A 505 22.40 26.22 8.59
N VAL A 506 22.65 24.94 8.87
CA VAL A 506 22.07 24.28 10.04
C VAL A 506 22.65 25.00 11.25
N LYS A 507 21.85 25.85 11.92
CA LYS A 507 22.23 26.31 13.25
C LYS A 507 22.32 25.05 14.12
N LYS A 508 23.54 24.58 14.38
CA LYS A 508 23.80 23.76 15.57
C LYS A 508 23.25 24.60 16.72
N VAL A 509 22.17 24.13 17.34
CA VAL A 509 21.76 24.65 18.63
C VAL A 509 22.99 24.43 19.51
N ALA A 510 23.65 25.53 19.89
CA ALA A 510 24.64 25.48 20.93
C ALA A 510 23.92 24.91 22.13
N GLU A 511 24.31 23.72 22.58
CA GLU A 511 23.95 23.24 23.91
C GLU A 511 24.37 24.36 24.86
N THR A 512 23.39 25.11 25.34
CA THR A 512 23.59 26.07 26.41
C THR A 512 24.12 25.27 27.58
N ASN A 513 25.36 25.57 27.97
CA ASN A 513 26.09 25.03 29.11
C ASN A 513 25.37 25.31 30.44
N GLY A 514 24.22 24.65 30.65
CA GLY A 514 23.41 24.72 31.87
C GLY A 514 23.32 23.38 32.62
N ILE A 515 23.74 22.27 32.00
CA ILE A 515 23.66 20.93 32.62
C ILE A 515 25.03 20.47 33.16
N ALA A 516 26.13 21.09 32.72
CA ALA A 516 27.51 20.75 33.15
C ALA A 516 27.88 21.16 34.59
N LYS A 517 26.93 21.63 35.40
CA LYS A 517 27.14 21.92 36.84
C LYS A 517 26.39 21.00 37.80
N VAL A 518 25.51 20.12 37.32
CA VAL A 518 24.75 19.20 38.21
C VAL A 518 25.34 17.78 38.20
N ASP A 519 26.03 17.36 37.13
CA ASP A 519 26.58 16.00 37.05
C ASP A 519 28.00 15.83 37.64
N LYS A 520 28.60 16.89 38.21
CA LYS A 520 29.92 16.81 38.88
C LYS A 520 29.86 16.43 40.36
N GLU A 521 28.67 16.35 40.96
CA GLU A 521 28.52 15.95 42.37
C GLU A 521 28.06 14.50 42.59
N ILE A 522 27.66 13.76 41.54
CA ILE A 522 26.98 12.47 41.75
C ILE A 522 27.79 11.23 41.34
N ASN A 523 28.82 11.32 40.49
CA ASN A 523 29.53 10.11 40.03
C ASN A 523 31.05 10.20 40.22
N GLY A 524 31.47 10.09 41.48
CA GLY A 524 32.73 9.43 41.78
C GLY A 524 32.61 7.93 41.53
N VAL A 525 33.69 7.35 41.00
CA VAL A 525 34.05 5.91 41.00
C VAL A 525 33.82 5.14 39.68
N THR A 526 34.98 4.81 39.09
CA THR A 526 35.37 3.70 38.19
C THR A 526 34.95 3.68 36.71
N LYS A 527 35.92 4.06 35.88
CA LYS A 527 36.15 3.62 34.49
C LYS A 527 36.41 2.11 34.39
N LEU A 528 35.87 1.48 33.35
CA LEU A 528 36.44 0.28 32.72
C LEU A 528 36.26 0.40 31.20
N ASP A 529 37.39 0.64 30.53
CA ASP A 529 37.52 0.79 29.08
C ASP A 529 37.33 -0.56 28.36
N ARG A 530 36.56 -0.58 27.26
CA ARG A 530 36.64 -1.62 26.23
C ARG A 530 36.98 -1.00 24.89
N VAL A 531 38.23 -1.22 24.49
CA VAL A 531 38.81 -0.93 23.18
C VAL A 531 38.40 -2.04 22.20
N ASN A 532 37.83 -1.67 21.05
CA ASN A 532 37.69 -2.58 19.90
C ASN A 532 38.95 -2.51 19.04
N GLY A 533 39.64 -3.65 18.93
CA GLY A 533 40.83 -3.83 18.11
C GLY A 533 40.51 -4.01 16.62
N TYR A 534 41.32 -3.36 15.80
CA TYR A 534 41.67 -3.80 14.44
C TYR A 534 43.19 -3.94 14.44
N ILE A 535 43.71 -5.15 14.20
CA ILE A 535 45.12 -5.34 13.85
C ILE A 535 45.19 -6.15 12.55
N LYS A 536 45.91 -5.54 11.62
CA LYS A 536 46.32 -6.01 10.31
C LYS A 536 47.49 -6.97 10.48
N ASN A 537 47.53 -8.00 9.64
CA ASN A 537 48.61 -8.97 9.49
C ASN A 537 50.01 -8.35 9.43
N ASP A 538 50.98 -8.98 10.11
CA ASP A 538 52.31 -9.21 9.55
C ASP A 538 52.91 -10.50 10.17
N PRO A 539 53.46 -11.45 9.36
CA PRO A 539 53.99 -12.71 9.85
C PRO A 539 55.50 -12.59 10.07
N LYS A 540 56.03 -13.08 11.20
CA LYS A 540 57.44 -13.49 11.29
C LYS A 540 57.74 -14.29 12.58
N ILE A 541 58.28 -15.49 12.34
CA ILE A 541 59.36 -16.18 13.09
C ILE A 541 58.93 -17.12 14.24
N GLU A 542 59.11 -18.42 13.96
CA GLU A 542 59.72 -19.51 14.76
C GLU A 542 59.74 -19.32 16.30
N ARG A 543 59.28 -20.26 17.12
CA ARG A 543 59.53 -21.71 17.16
C ARG A 543 58.40 -22.45 17.85
#